data_AF-A0A0B4F9K6-F1
#
_entry.id   AF-A0A0B4F9K6-F1
#
_cell.length_a   1.000
_cell.length_b   1.000
_cell.length_c   1.000
_cell.angle_alpha   90.00
_cell.angle_beta   90.00
_cell.angle_gamma   90.00
#
_symmetry.space_group_name_H-M   'P 1'
#
loop_
_entity.id
_entity.type
_entity.pdbx_description
1 polymer ?
#
loop_
_entity_poly.entity_id
_entity_poly.type
_entity_poly.pdbx_seq_one_letter_code
_entity_poly.pdbx_strand_id
1 'polypeptide(L)'
;MQPPPPVIEWPDPESLVRAEVIATTSPEHLDADHLTSLKTAVDNVLNIGLAEETFAQIVDGLPTYSSFLELHVFSKRLGHPVFQHHAICEGAIEQTRQFRSAFNISSLRFEPSRSYKRIKTPHPAAELSHYLW
;
A
#
# COMPACT_ATOMS: atom_id res chain seq x y z
N MET A 1 -25.78 -37.49 10.88
CA MET A 1 -26.24 -36.53 9.85
C MET A 1 -25.70 -35.17 10.24
N GLN A 2 -24.94 -34.51 9.36
CA GLN A 2 -24.38 -33.18 9.62
C GLN A 2 -25.47 -32.13 9.34
N PRO A 3 -25.68 -31.11 10.20
CA PRO A 3 -26.63 -30.05 9.91
C PRO A 3 -26.24 -29.31 8.62
N PRO A 4 -27.22 -28.80 7.85
CA PRO A 4 -26.93 -28.01 6.66
C PRO A 4 -26.10 -26.78 7.06
N PRO A 5 -25.12 -26.39 6.23
CA PRO A 5 -24.35 -25.19 6.48
C PRO A 5 -25.28 -23.96 6.56
N PRO A 6 -24.94 -22.97 7.40
CA PRO A 6 -25.73 -21.75 7.51
C PRO A 6 -25.83 -21.06 6.15
N VAL A 7 -27.03 -20.62 5.80
CA VAL A 7 -27.25 -19.77 4.62
C VAL A 7 -26.63 -18.41 4.93
N ILE A 8 -25.53 -18.11 4.26
CA ILE A 8 -24.94 -16.77 4.29
C ILE A 8 -25.80 -15.93 3.34
N GLU A 9 -26.67 -15.09 3.92
CA GLU A 9 -27.31 -14.01 3.16
C GLU A 9 -26.22 -13.02 2.78
N TRP A 10 -25.75 -13.14 1.54
CA TRP A 10 -24.86 -12.15 0.96
C TRP A 10 -25.65 -10.83 0.85
N PRO A 11 -25.12 -9.72 1.38
CA PRO A 11 -25.77 -8.44 1.22
C PRO A 11 -25.97 -8.16 -0.27
N ASP A 12 -27.13 -7.58 -0.61
CA ASP A 12 -27.42 -7.14 -1.98
C ASP A 12 -26.21 -6.39 -2.53
N PRO A 13 -25.65 -6.78 -3.69
CA PRO A 13 -24.52 -6.07 -4.29
C PRO A 13 -24.77 -4.57 -4.42
N GLU A 14 -26.02 -4.11 -4.55
CA GLU A 14 -26.33 -2.67 -4.58
C GLU A 14 -26.20 -1.99 -3.20
N SER A 15 -26.34 -2.72 -2.10
CA SER A 15 -26.14 -2.19 -0.74
C SER A 15 -24.66 -1.95 -0.40
N LEU A 16 -23.75 -2.69 -1.04
CA LEU A 16 -22.30 -2.44 -0.99
C LEU A 16 -21.91 -1.23 -1.84
N VAL A 17 -22.77 -0.81 -2.76
CA VAL A 17 -22.60 0.34 -3.66
C VAL A 17 -23.18 1.62 -3.07
N ARG A 18 -23.55 1.66 -1.78
CA ARG A 18 -23.65 2.93 -1.07
C ARG A 18 -22.25 3.48 -0.80
N ALA A 19 -21.55 3.80 -1.88
CA ALA A 19 -20.54 4.83 -1.91
C ALA A 19 -21.21 6.07 -1.34
N GLU A 20 -20.95 6.36 -0.06
CA GLU A 20 -20.87 7.75 0.35
C GLU A 20 -20.06 8.45 -0.75
N VAL A 21 -20.57 9.53 -1.31
CA VAL A 21 -19.79 10.40 -2.19
C VAL A 21 -18.71 11.00 -1.29
N ILE A 22 -17.62 10.25 -1.07
CA ILE A 22 -16.51 10.73 -0.29
C ILE A 22 -15.86 11.79 -1.18
N ALA A 23 -15.86 13.02 -0.69
CA ALA A 23 -15.38 14.17 -1.46
C ALA A 23 -13.87 14.04 -1.68
N THR A 24 -13.45 13.38 -2.75
CA THR A 24 -12.04 13.23 -3.10
C THR A 24 -11.43 14.57 -3.48
N THR A 25 -10.19 14.83 -3.06
CA THR A 25 -9.37 15.95 -3.55
C THR A 25 -8.34 15.49 -4.58
N SER A 26 -7.80 16.40 -5.37
CA SER A 26 -6.76 16.13 -6.38
C SER A 26 -5.64 17.17 -6.28
N PRO A 27 -4.37 16.79 -6.59
CA PRO A 27 -3.27 17.73 -6.71
C PRO A 27 -3.52 18.86 -7.69
N GLU A 28 -4.43 18.69 -8.65
CA GLU A 28 -4.81 19.75 -9.61
C GLU A 28 -5.39 21.01 -8.94
N HIS A 29 -5.83 20.91 -7.69
CA HIS A 29 -6.33 22.05 -6.90
C HIS A 29 -5.24 22.79 -6.10
N LEU A 30 -4.00 22.31 -6.13
CA LEU A 30 -2.87 23.03 -5.53
C LEU A 30 -2.55 24.28 -6.37
N ASP A 31 -2.04 25.33 -5.73
CA ASP A 31 -1.43 26.43 -6.47
C ASP A 31 -0.21 25.96 -7.28
N ALA A 32 0.22 26.80 -8.23
CA ALA A 32 1.24 26.45 -9.18
C ALA A 32 2.59 26.05 -8.53
N ASP A 33 2.97 26.73 -7.45
CA ASP A 33 4.26 26.49 -6.78
C ASP A 33 4.25 25.16 -6.02
N HIS A 34 3.17 24.88 -5.29
CA HIS A 34 3.00 23.60 -4.61
C HIS A 34 2.83 22.43 -5.59
N LEU A 35 2.06 22.61 -6.67
CA LEU A 35 1.90 21.58 -7.70
C LEU A 35 3.23 21.26 -8.39
N THR A 36 4.01 22.28 -8.71
CA THR A 36 5.33 22.13 -9.33
C THR A 36 6.28 21.40 -8.38
N SER A 37 6.30 21.79 -7.11
CA SER A 37 7.15 21.15 -6.10
C SER A 37 6.80 19.66 -5.92
N LEU A 38 5.51 19.34 -5.87
CA LEU A 38 5.03 17.96 -5.77
C LEU A 38 5.40 17.14 -7.01
N LYS A 39 5.17 17.68 -8.22
CA LYS A 39 5.55 17.03 -9.49
C LYS A 39 7.03 16.70 -9.51
N THR A 40 7.89 17.67 -9.18
CA THR A 40 9.35 17.46 -9.13
C THR A 40 9.74 16.44 -8.09
N ALA A 41 9.16 16.48 -6.88
CA ALA A 41 9.46 15.52 -5.83
C ALA A 41 9.11 14.09 -6.23
N VAL A 42 7.93 13.90 -6.82
CA VAL A 42 7.48 12.58 -7.30
C VAL A 42 8.36 12.10 -8.45
N ASP A 43 8.62 12.94 -9.45
CA ASP A 43 9.46 12.57 -10.59
C ASP A 43 10.88 12.19 -10.15
N ASN A 44 11.46 12.94 -9.20
CA ASN A 44 12.75 12.59 -8.61
C ASN A 44 12.75 11.20 -7.97
N VAL A 45 11.70 10.86 -7.21
CA VAL A 45 11.57 9.53 -6.58
C VAL A 45 11.43 8.43 -7.63
N LEU A 46 10.56 8.64 -8.64
CA LEU A 46 10.30 7.64 -9.69
C LEU A 46 11.49 7.40 -10.63
N ASN A 47 12.43 8.35 -10.70
CA ASN A 47 13.67 8.22 -11.48
C ASN A 47 14.83 7.56 -10.71
N ILE A 48 14.64 7.18 -9.44
CA ILE A 48 15.63 6.39 -8.70
C ILE A 48 15.59 4.94 -9.20
N GLY A 49 16.76 4.33 -9.42
CA GLY A 49 16.86 2.92 -9.86
C GLY A 49 16.12 1.94 -8.93
N LEU A 50 16.22 2.15 -7.61
CA LEU A 50 15.49 1.35 -6.63
C LEU A 50 13.97 1.45 -6.79
N ALA A 51 13.45 2.63 -7.15
CA ALA A 51 12.01 2.79 -7.40
C ALA A 51 11.62 2.02 -8.68
N GLU A 52 12.40 2.11 -9.75
CA GLU A 52 12.17 1.35 -10.98
C GLU A 52 12.15 -0.16 -10.71
N GLU A 53 13.14 -0.70 -9.98
CA GLU A 53 13.18 -2.11 -9.61
C GLU A 53 12.00 -2.52 -8.72
N THR A 54 11.63 -1.68 -7.75
CA THR A 54 10.51 -1.96 -6.84
C THR A 54 9.17 -2.00 -7.58
N PHE A 55 8.90 -1.01 -8.44
CA PHE A 55 7.68 -1.00 -9.25
C PHE A 55 7.67 -2.12 -10.28
N ALA A 56 8.82 -2.50 -10.83
CA ALA A 56 8.91 -3.62 -11.74
C ALA A 56 8.59 -4.96 -11.06
N GLN A 57 8.97 -5.17 -9.81
CA GLN A 57 8.52 -6.34 -9.04
C GLN A 57 7.00 -6.36 -8.82
N ILE A 58 6.35 -5.19 -8.71
CA ILE A 58 4.88 -5.09 -8.62
C ILE A 58 4.24 -5.46 -9.96
N VAL A 59 4.76 -4.94 -11.08
CA VAL A 59 4.30 -5.27 -12.44
C VAL A 59 4.48 -6.75 -12.75
N ASP A 60 5.61 -7.31 -12.34
CA ASP A 60 5.94 -8.74 -12.46
C ASP A 60 5.01 -9.64 -11.62
N GLY A 61 4.36 -9.07 -10.60
CA GLY A 61 3.42 -9.77 -9.73
C GLY A 61 4.07 -10.62 -8.64
N LEU A 62 5.40 -10.59 -8.52
CA LEU A 62 6.15 -11.32 -7.50
C LEU A 62 7.42 -10.54 -7.11
N PRO A 63 7.72 -10.38 -5.82
CA PRO A 63 8.98 -9.79 -5.42
C PRO A 63 10.15 -10.70 -5.79
N THR A 64 11.33 -10.12 -5.94
CA THR A 64 12.55 -10.93 -6.01
C THR A 64 12.80 -11.61 -4.67
N TYR A 65 13.50 -12.74 -4.69
CA TYR A 65 13.85 -13.50 -3.50
C TYR A 65 14.59 -12.64 -2.46
N SER A 66 15.50 -11.76 -2.90
CA SER A 66 16.20 -10.82 -2.03
C SER A 66 15.24 -9.84 -1.35
N SER A 67 14.39 -9.16 -2.13
CA SER A 67 13.41 -8.20 -1.60
C SER A 67 12.40 -8.87 -0.66
N PHE A 68 12.01 -10.11 -0.93
CA PHE A 68 11.13 -10.87 -0.05
C PHE A 68 11.76 -11.16 1.32
N LEU A 69 13.03 -11.54 1.35
CA LEU A 69 13.74 -11.88 2.59
C LEU A 69 13.98 -10.67 3.50
N GLU A 70 14.14 -9.46 2.95
CA GLU A 70 14.33 -8.24 3.75
C GLU A 70 13.17 -8.02 4.73
N LEU A 71 11.95 -8.36 4.33
CA LEU A 71 10.74 -8.15 5.14
C LEU A 71 10.21 -9.42 5.82
N HIS A 72 10.65 -10.61 5.39
CA HIS A 72 10.06 -11.87 5.82
C HIS A 72 11.09 -12.95 6.24
N VAL A 73 11.96 -12.59 7.18
CA VAL A 73 13.05 -13.43 7.72
C VAL A 73 12.62 -14.83 8.19
N PHE A 74 11.38 -15.01 8.67
CA PHE A 74 10.87 -16.26 9.24
C PHE A 74 9.91 -17.06 8.34
N SER A 75 9.87 -16.79 7.03
CA SER A 75 8.97 -17.48 6.11
C SER A 75 9.32 -18.95 5.94
N LYS A 76 8.30 -19.84 6.02
CA LYS A 76 8.49 -21.26 5.71
C LYS A 76 8.83 -21.43 4.22
N ARG A 77 9.94 -22.13 3.94
CA ARG A 77 10.48 -22.35 2.59
C ARG A 77 9.63 -23.22 1.66
N LEU A 78 8.61 -23.91 2.17
CA LEU A 78 7.95 -24.97 1.41
C LEU A 78 6.94 -24.43 0.40
N GLY A 79 7.35 -24.40 -0.87
CA GLY A 79 6.47 -24.32 -2.03
C GLY A 79 6.07 -22.92 -2.51
N HIS A 80 6.54 -21.84 -1.88
CA HIS A 80 6.21 -20.49 -2.33
C HIS A 80 7.02 -20.11 -3.60
N PRO A 81 6.40 -19.59 -4.67
CA PRO A 81 7.07 -19.31 -5.94
C PRO A 81 8.22 -18.29 -5.82
N VAL A 82 8.15 -17.40 -4.83
CA VAL A 82 9.21 -16.40 -4.54
C VAL A 82 10.60 -17.01 -4.31
N PHE A 83 10.68 -18.25 -3.81
CA PHE A 83 11.97 -18.91 -3.56
C PHE A 83 12.72 -19.28 -4.84
N GLN A 84 12.06 -19.24 -6.00
CA GLN A 84 12.66 -19.45 -7.31
C GLN A 84 12.80 -18.14 -8.09
N HIS A 85 12.17 -17.05 -7.63
CA HIS A 85 12.12 -15.78 -8.34
C HIS A 85 13.30 -14.87 -7.98
N HIS A 86 14.43 -15.05 -8.66
CA HIS A 86 15.69 -14.34 -8.33
C HIS A 86 15.91 -13.06 -9.13
N ALA A 87 15.21 -12.92 -10.26
CA ALA A 87 15.30 -11.78 -11.15
C ALA A 87 13.90 -11.44 -11.64
N ILE A 88 13.72 -10.17 -11.99
CA ILE A 88 12.49 -9.66 -12.57
C ILE A 88 12.29 -10.32 -13.96
N CYS A 89 11.06 -10.77 -14.26
CA CYS A 89 10.76 -11.40 -15.54
C CYS A 89 10.90 -10.44 -16.72
N GLU A 90 11.11 -11.02 -17.90
CA GLU A 90 11.30 -10.27 -19.14
C GLU A 90 10.12 -9.33 -19.42
N GLY A 91 10.43 -8.07 -19.74
CA GLY A 91 9.45 -7.06 -20.11
C GLY A 91 8.78 -6.31 -18.94
N ALA A 92 8.90 -6.77 -17.70
CA ALA A 92 8.31 -6.05 -16.56
C ALA A 92 9.00 -4.69 -16.29
N ILE A 93 10.31 -4.59 -16.51
CA ILE A 93 11.06 -3.32 -16.45
C ILE A 93 10.59 -2.35 -17.54
N GLU A 94 10.49 -2.82 -18.78
CA GLU A 94 10.00 -2.00 -19.91
C GLU A 94 8.58 -1.51 -19.67
N GLN A 95 7.68 -2.37 -19.19
CA GLN A 95 6.31 -1.98 -18.81
C GLN A 95 6.30 -0.93 -17.69
N THR A 96 7.19 -1.07 -16.70
CA THR A 96 7.35 -0.10 -15.62
C THR A 96 7.81 1.25 -16.14
N ARG A 97 8.77 1.28 -17.07
CA ARG A 97 9.26 2.51 -17.72
C ARG A 97 8.17 3.18 -18.54
N GLN A 98 7.35 2.40 -19.26
CA GLN A 98 6.20 2.90 -20.01
C GLN A 98 5.13 3.50 -19.09
N PHE A 99 4.83 2.83 -17.97
CA PHE A 99 3.92 3.37 -16.97
C PHE A 99 4.45 4.67 -16.37
N ARG A 100 5.73 4.70 -15.96
CA ARG A 100 6.36 5.90 -15.40
C ARG A 100 6.30 7.08 -16.37
N SER A 101 6.61 6.88 -17.65
CA SER A 101 6.60 7.96 -18.64
C SER A 101 5.20 8.51 -18.92
N ALA A 102 4.16 7.70 -18.73
CA ALA A 102 2.77 8.11 -18.87
C ALA A 102 2.14 8.59 -17.55
N PHE A 103 2.83 8.47 -16.41
CA PHE A 103 2.27 8.75 -15.11
C PHE A 103 2.01 10.25 -14.91
N ASN A 104 0.75 10.60 -14.67
CA ASN A 104 0.32 11.96 -14.41
C ASN A 104 -0.15 12.10 -12.96
N ILE A 105 0.66 12.74 -12.11
CA ILE A 105 0.32 12.94 -10.68
C ILE A 105 -0.98 13.72 -10.48
N SER A 106 -1.34 14.62 -11.40
CA SER A 106 -2.58 15.39 -11.32
C SER A 106 -3.83 14.54 -11.52
N SER A 107 -3.71 13.32 -12.06
CA SER A 107 -4.83 12.39 -12.18
C SER A 107 -5.21 11.69 -10.87
N LEU A 108 -4.35 11.76 -9.85
CA LEU A 108 -4.61 11.11 -8.57
C LEU A 108 -5.81 11.74 -7.85
N ARG A 109 -6.56 10.89 -7.15
CA ARG A 109 -7.67 11.28 -6.28
C ARG A 109 -7.37 10.79 -4.87
N PHE A 110 -7.40 11.70 -3.91
CA PHE A 110 -7.12 11.44 -2.51
C PHE A 110 -8.40 11.54 -1.73
N GLU A 111 -8.68 10.50 -0.95
CA GLU A 111 -9.76 10.57 0.02
C GLU A 111 -9.37 11.53 1.15
N PRO A 112 -10.25 12.46 1.54
CA PRO A 112 -10.02 13.30 2.71
C PRO A 112 -9.84 12.37 3.91
N SER A 113 -8.71 12.54 4.60
CA SER A 113 -8.37 11.65 5.70
C SER A 113 -9.50 11.68 6.73
N ARG A 114 -10.06 10.50 7.04
CA ARG A 114 -10.86 10.32 8.24
C ARG A 114 -9.90 10.58 9.39
N SER A 115 -9.98 11.76 9.99
CA SER A 115 -9.24 12.09 11.20
C SER A 115 -9.51 10.97 12.22
N TYR A 116 -8.50 10.11 12.43
CA TYR A 116 -8.59 9.08 13.46
C TYR A 116 -8.85 9.81 14.77
N LYS A 117 -10.05 9.64 15.35
CA LYS A 117 -10.36 10.20 16.67
C LYS A 117 -9.29 9.67 17.62
N ARG A 118 -8.47 10.58 18.14
CA ARG A 118 -7.44 10.27 19.13
C ARG A 118 -8.12 9.53 20.28
N ILE A 119 -7.90 8.22 20.39
CA ILE A 119 -8.32 7.46 21.56
C ILE A 119 -7.47 8.00 22.70
N LYS A 120 -8.08 8.80 23.58
CA LYS A 120 -7.48 9.14 24.86
C LYS A 120 -7.52 7.87 25.70
N THR A 121 -6.50 7.01 25.59
CA THR A 121 -6.28 5.99 26.61
C THR A 121 -5.88 6.73 27.90
N PRO A 122 -6.65 6.64 29.00
CA PRO A 122 -6.18 7.14 30.28
C PRO A 122 -4.92 6.36 30.68
N HIS A 123 -3.87 7.09 31.05
CA HIS A 123 -2.68 6.52 31.64
C HIS A 123 -3.09 5.81 32.94
N PRO A 124 -2.83 4.51 33.13
CA PRO A 124 -2.94 3.93 34.46
C PRO A 124 -1.88 4.60 35.32
N ALA A 125 -2.31 5.26 36.41
CA ALA A 125 -1.42 5.72 37.45
C ALA A 125 -0.73 4.47 38.03
N ALA A 126 0.56 4.30 37.73
CA ALA A 126 1.36 3.29 38.39
C ALA A 126 1.69 3.79 39.80
N GLU A 127 0.80 3.53 40.75
CA GLU A 127 1.21 3.32 42.13
C GLU A 127 1.90 1.95 42.19
N LEU A 128 3.22 1.94 42.24
CA LEU A 128 3.97 0.85 42.86
C LEU A 128 5.07 1.45 43.72
N SER A 129 4.68 1.71 44.97
CA SER A 129 5.60 1.88 46.07
C SER A 129 6.38 0.59 46.31
N HIS A 130 7.65 0.74 46.71
CA HIS A 130 8.51 -0.27 47.34
C HIS A 130 8.95 -1.44 46.44
N TYR A 131 10.23 -1.46 46.06
CA TYR A 131 11.25 -2.33 46.66
C TYR A 131 12.63 -1.92 46.10
N LEU A 132 13.41 -1.22 46.92
CA LEU A 132 14.86 -1.10 46.79
C LEU A 132 15.49 -2.35 47.39
N TRP A 133 16.27 -3.09 46.61
CA TRP A 133 17.62 -3.58 46.94
C TRP A 133 18.37 -3.79 45.62
#